data_AF-T1CKG2-F1
#
_entry.id   AF-T1CKG2-F1
#
_cell.length_a   1.000
_cell.length_b   1.000
_cell.length_c   1.000
_cell.angle_alpha   90.00
_cell.angle_beta   90.00
_cell.angle_gamma   90.00
#
_symmetry.space_group_name_H-M   'P 1'
#
loop_
_entity.id
_entity.type
_entity.pdbx_description
1 polymer ?
#
loop_
_entity_poly.entity_id
_entity_poly.type
_entity_poly.pdbx_seq_one_letter_code
_entity_poly.pdbx_strand_id
1 'polypeptide(L)'
;EFLGHYGLGAPNEVGMDFYFYHGGREYTVGYPQYVRWIPVLSRIHGAYPLQPVAIYISYQSAFTNPVALAGMSSRLAGIWRKLNMAFTVVTDREVAAGVVRLGQFRAILPLNGWHDRAMTDYTAHGGHVLNHAAQLTKYAPAYLTFAPSDGGRVEATPTVNRAARMAWITLSGWQPGARPYAGVATIHLNGLGLDPGHYHIMNAATGQPIAGFGTPDQLRVPLRIAPGDLLVWRILPGPG
;
A
#
# COMPACT_ATOMS: atom_id res chain seq x y z
N GLU A 1 -9.69 -12.10 15.08
CA GLU A 1 -9.12 -11.34 13.95
C GLU A 1 -7.60 -11.32 14.08
N PHE A 2 -6.91 -12.06 13.21
CA PHE A 2 -5.45 -12.05 13.13
C PHE A 2 -5.03 -10.83 12.29
N LEU A 3 -4.73 -9.71 12.95
CA LEU A 3 -3.97 -8.61 12.30
C LEU A 3 -2.51 -9.04 12.04
N GLY A 4 -2.09 -10.24 12.48
CA GLY A 4 -0.76 -10.83 12.25
C GLY A 4 -0.50 -11.31 10.82
N HIS A 5 -1.39 -11.01 9.86
CA HIS A 5 -1.21 -11.27 8.44
C HIS A 5 -1.40 -10.00 7.59
N TYR A 6 -0.94 -8.83 8.07
CA TYR A 6 -0.67 -7.70 7.19
C TYR A 6 0.52 -8.03 6.28
N GLY A 7 0.30 -8.90 5.29
CA GLY A 7 1.22 -9.20 4.20
C GLY A 7 1.26 -8.05 3.19
N LEU A 8 1.72 -6.88 3.63
CA LEU A 8 2.06 -5.78 2.73
C LEU A 8 3.44 -6.03 2.09
N GLY A 9 3.56 -6.97 1.16
CA GLY A 9 4.81 -7.23 0.42
C GLY A 9 4.60 -8.29 -0.65
N ALA A 10 5.35 -8.34 -1.76
CA ALA A 10 5.11 -9.15 -2.99
C ALA A 10 4.83 -10.66 -2.77
N PRO A 11 4.55 -11.54 -3.77
CA PRO A 11 3.77 -12.81 -3.73
C PRO A 11 4.12 -13.91 -2.70
N ASN A 12 5.06 -13.70 -1.79
CA ASN A 12 5.11 -14.35 -0.47
C ASN A 12 4.22 -13.66 0.58
N GLU A 13 3.63 -12.51 0.27
CA GLU A 13 2.87 -11.62 1.15
C GLU A 13 1.69 -10.93 0.38
N VAL A 14 1.78 -10.68 -0.95
CA VAL A 14 0.73 -9.96 -1.72
C VAL A 14 -0.17 -11.00 -2.33
N GLY A 15 -1.27 -11.28 -1.65
CA GLY A 15 -2.32 -12.11 -2.22
C GLY A 15 -3.66 -12.00 -1.55
N MET A 16 -3.68 -11.75 -0.23
CA MET A 16 -4.93 -11.77 0.54
C MET A 16 -5.50 -10.38 0.87
N ASP A 17 -4.97 -9.28 0.35
CA ASP A 17 -5.44 -7.97 0.81
C ASP A 17 -6.48 -7.29 -0.12
N PHE A 18 -6.53 -7.68 -1.41
CA PHE A 18 -7.35 -6.99 -2.42
C PHE A 18 -8.88 -7.18 -2.28
N TYR A 19 -9.34 -8.16 -1.50
CA TYR A 19 -10.77 -8.49 -1.43
C TYR A 19 -11.32 -8.82 -0.04
N PHE A 20 -10.47 -8.89 0.98
CA PHE A 20 -10.84 -9.55 2.22
C PHE A 20 -11.51 -8.63 3.26
N TYR A 21 -11.85 -7.39 2.89
CA TYR A 21 -12.36 -6.40 3.86
C TYR A 21 -13.90 -6.30 3.95
N HIS A 22 -14.65 -7.25 3.40
CA HIS A 22 -16.12 -7.26 3.50
C HIS A 22 -16.71 -8.60 3.94
N GLY A 23 -16.88 -8.75 5.26
CA GLY A 23 -18.00 -9.44 5.90
C GLY A 23 -18.43 -10.79 5.30
N GLY A 24 -17.56 -11.81 5.39
CA GLY A 24 -17.91 -13.20 5.07
C GLY A 24 -17.98 -13.56 3.58
N ARG A 25 -17.77 -12.61 2.66
CA ARG A 25 -17.71 -12.87 1.20
C ARG A 25 -16.30 -13.20 0.69
N GLU A 26 -15.33 -13.23 1.61
CA GLU A 26 -13.91 -13.52 1.37
C GLU A 26 -13.71 -14.82 0.59
N TYR A 27 -14.39 -15.89 1.01
CA TYR A 27 -14.24 -17.22 0.43
C TYR A 27 -15.02 -17.42 -0.87
N THR A 28 -16.10 -16.67 -1.10
CA THR A 28 -17.01 -16.89 -2.23
C THR A 28 -16.74 -15.97 -3.41
N VAL A 29 -16.14 -14.80 -3.18
CA VAL A 29 -15.86 -13.80 -4.22
C VAL A 29 -14.36 -13.52 -4.33
N GLY A 30 -13.71 -13.17 -3.22
CA GLY A 30 -12.32 -12.74 -3.20
C GLY A 30 -11.35 -13.88 -3.52
N TYR A 31 -11.52 -15.03 -2.86
CA TYR A 31 -10.61 -16.17 -3.02
C TYR A 31 -10.59 -16.73 -4.45
N PRO A 32 -11.74 -16.95 -5.15
CA PRO A 32 -11.71 -17.38 -6.55
C PRO A 32 -11.03 -16.37 -7.49
N GLN A 33 -11.17 -15.05 -7.24
CA GLN A 33 -10.48 -14.03 -8.02
C GLN A 33 -8.98 -14.05 -7.77
N TYR A 34 -8.55 -14.16 -6.52
CA TYR A 34 -7.14 -14.31 -6.16
C TYR A 34 -6.50 -15.52 -6.83
N VAL A 35 -7.15 -16.69 -6.80
CA VAL A 35 -6.63 -17.91 -7.44
C VAL A 35 -6.40 -17.72 -8.94
N ARG A 36 -7.27 -16.97 -9.64
CA ARG A 36 -7.09 -16.63 -11.06
C ARG A 36 -5.89 -15.72 -11.32
N TRP A 37 -5.47 -14.96 -10.32
CA TRP A 37 -4.38 -13.99 -10.41
C TRP A 37 -3.01 -14.58 -10.09
N ILE A 38 -2.96 -15.72 -9.38
CA ILE A 38 -1.71 -16.40 -8.97
C ILE A 38 -0.70 -16.52 -10.12
N PRO A 39 -1.05 -16.95 -11.35
CA PRO A 39 -0.07 -17.10 -12.43
C PRO A 39 0.61 -15.80 -12.86
N VAL A 40 -0.04 -14.65 -12.63
CA VAL A 40 0.51 -13.32 -12.90
C VAL A 40 1.31 -12.84 -11.70
N LEU A 41 0.75 -12.96 -10.49
CA LEU A 41 1.37 -12.47 -9.26
C LEU A 41 2.67 -13.20 -8.91
N SER A 42 2.76 -14.51 -9.19
CA SER A 42 3.95 -15.33 -8.91
C SER A 42 5.22 -14.92 -9.67
N ARG A 43 5.07 -14.07 -10.70
CA ARG A 43 6.18 -13.53 -11.51
C ARG A 43 6.71 -12.20 -11.00
N ILE A 44 6.11 -11.66 -9.93
CA ILE A 44 6.52 -10.39 -9.32
C ILE A 44 7.61 -10.69 -8.29
N HIS A 45 8.71 -9.95 -8.33
CA HIS A 45 9.84 -10.11 -7.42
C HIS A 45 10.25 -8.76 -6.85
N GLY A 46 10.71 -8.75 -5.61
CA GLY A 46 11.14 -7.53 -4.93
C GLY A 46 10.50 -7.39 -3.56
N ALA A 47 10.54 -6.18 -3.02
CA ALA A 47 9.97 -5.83 -1.74
C ALA A 47 8.97 -4.69 -1.90
N TYR A 48 8.15 -4.47 -0.89
CA TYR A 48 7.37 -3.24 -0.82
C TYR A 48 8.33 -2.01 -0.79
N PRO A 49 7.93 -0.84 -1.33
CA PRO A 49 8.76 0.36 -1.24
C PRO A 49 9.17 0.68 0.20
N LEU A 50 10.23 1.47 0.36
CA LEU A 50 10.64 1.96 1.67
C LEU A 50 9.45 2.59 2.42
N GLN A 51 9.28 2.19 3.68
CA GLN A 51 8.17 2.63 4.54
C GLN A 51 8.73 3.58 5.62
N PRO A 52 8.97 4.86 5.31
CA PRO A 52 9.59 5.78 6.28
C PRO A 52 8.62 6.24 7.38
N VAL A 53 7.35 5.83 7.32
CA VAL A 53 6.32 6.12 8.31
C VAL A 53 5.68 4.83 8.79
N ALA A 54 5.18 4.84 10.02
CA ALA A 54 4.44 3.72 10.59
C ALA A 54 3.05 4.11 11.07
N ILE A 55 2.16 3.14 11.08
CA ILE A 55 0.88 3.18 11.79
C ILE A 55 1.00 2.26 13.01
N TYR A 56 0.82 2.82 14.20
CA TYR A 56 0.99 2.11 15.46
C TYR A 56 -0.35 1.65 16.03
N ILE A 57 -0.42 0.36 16.39
CA ILE A 57 -1.58 -0.27 17.02
C ILE A 57 -1.17 -0.84 18.37
N SER A 58 -1.87 -0.40 19.42
CA SER A 58 -1.71 -0.93 20.77
C SER A 58 -2.70 -2.07 20.98
N TYR A 59 -2.19 -3.30 21.14
CA TYR A 59 -2.98 -4.41 21.67
C TYR A 59 -3.21 -4.26 23.17
N GLN A 60 -2.32 -3.59 23.89
CA GLN A 60 -2.47 -3.30 25.31
C GLN A 60 -3.74 -2.49 25.56
N SER A 61 -4.00 -1.48 24.73
CA SER A 61 -5.25 -0.70 24.77
C SER A 61 -6.50 -1.56 24.59
N ALA A 62 -6.39 -2.70 23.88
CA ALA A 62 -7.50 -3.63 23.67
C ALA A 62 -7.83 -4.48 24.91
N PHE A 63 -6.86 -4.75 25.79
CA PHE A 63 -7.11 -5.48 27.03
C PHE A 63 -7.97 -4.67 28.00
N THR A 64 -7.76 -3.35 28.07
CA THR A 64 -8.55 -2.45 28.92
C THR A 64 -9.82 -1.94 28.24
N ASN A 65 -9.86 -1.97 26.91
CA ASN A 65 -11.00 -1.55 26.11
C ASN A 65 -11.14 -2.43 24.86
N PRO A 66 -11.93 -3.52 24.90
CA PRO A 66 -12.06 -4.46 23.79
C PRO A 66 -12.51 -3.83 22.47
N VAL A 67 -13.23 -2.69 22.49
CA VAL A 67 -13.64 -1.99 21.26
C VAL A 67 -12.52 -1.15 20.64
N ALA A 68 -11.36 -1.01 21.29
CA ALA A 68 -10.23 -0.24 20.78
C ALA A 68 -9.62 -0.83 19.49
N LEU A 69 -9.87 -2.11 19.19
CA LEU A 69 -9.49 -2.77 17.93
C LEU A 69 -10.66 -2.88 16.94
N ALA A 70 -11.88 -2.55 17.34
CA ALA A 70 -13.05 -2.66 16.47
C ALA A 70 -12.88 -1.79 15.23
N GLY A 71 -13.04 -2.39 14.04
CA GLY A 71 -12.91 -1.69 12.76
C GLY A 71 -11.49 -1.23 12.40
N MET A 72 -10.46 -1.71 13.12
CA MET A 72 -9.06 -1.34 12.84
C MET A 72 -8.64 -1.71 11.41
N SER A 73 -9.06 -2.89 10.96
CA SER A 73 -8.88 -3.38 9.58
C SER A 73 -9.46 -2.41 8.56
N SER A 74 -10.71 -1.97 8.75
CA SER A 74 -11.38 -1.00 7.88
C SER A 74 -10.71 0.38 7.92
N ARG A 75 -10.21 0.83 9.08
CA ARG A 75 -9.46 2.09 9.22
C ARG A 75 -8.16 2.04 8.42
N LEU A 76 -7.37 0.97 8.57
CA LEU A 76 -6.13 0.78 7.81
C LEU A 76 -6.37 0.72 6.30
N ALA A 77 -7.37 -0.06 5.85
CA ALA A 77 -7.77 -0.10 4.45
C ALA A 77 -8.25 1.27 3.94
N GLY A 78 -8.93 2.06 4.79
CA GLY A 78 -9.31 3.44 4.48
C GLY A 78 -8.12 4.37 4.27
N ILE A 79 -7.09 4.27 5.13
CA ILE A 79 -5.86 5.05 5.02
C ILE A 79 -5.10 4.68 3.75
N TRP A 80 -4.88 3.38 3.52
CA TRP A 80 -4.19 2.89 2.33
C TRP A 80 -4.86 3.35 1.04
N ARG A 81 -6.17 3.12 0.89
CA ARG A 81 -6.92 3.53 -0.31
C ARG A 81 -6.92 5.05 -0.55
N LYS A 82 -6.92 5.84 0.52
CA LYS A 82 -6.93 7.30 0.41
C LYS A 82 -5.57 7.87 0.05
N LEU A 83 -4.49 7.30 0.58
CA LEU A 83 -3.16 7.88 0.50
C LEU A 83 -2.25 7.23 -0.55
N ASN A 84 -2.50 5.96 -0.92
CA ASN A 84 -1.69 5.19 -1.86
C ASN A 84 -0.18 5.37 -1.61
N MET A 85 0.21 5.16 -0.35
CA MET A 85 1.56 5.40 0.14
C MET A 85 2.09 4.18 0.90
N ALA A 86 3.41 4.06 1.00
CA ALA A 86 4.03 3.00 1.78
C ALA A 86 4.10 3.36 3.27
N PHE A 87 3.54 2.51 4.12
CA PHE A 87 3.66 2.59 5.57
C PHE A 87 3.79 1.19 6.18
N THR A 88 4.48 1.08 7.31
CA THR A 88 4.53 -0.15 8.11
C THR A 88 3.41 -0.13 9.14
N VAL A 89 2.74 -1.26 9.37
CA VAL A 89 1.88 -1.41 10.55
C VAL A 89 2.72 -2.01 11.66
N VAL A 90 2.77 -1.34 12.81
CA VAL A 90 3.61 -1.72 13.95
C VAL A 90 2.73 -1.89 15.17
N THR A 91 3.00 -2.92 15.95
CA THR A 91 2.27 -3.22 17.17
C THR A 91 3.13 -2.95 18.40
N ASP A 92 2.48 -2.60 19.50
CA ASP A 92 3.10 -2.51 20.82
C ASP A 92 3.86 -3.79 21.21
N ARG A 93 3.36 -4.97 20.83
CA ARG A 93 4.00 -6.27 21.06
C ARG A 93 5.32 -6.43 20.30
N GLU A 94 5.36 -6.02 19.03
CA GLU A 94 6.60 -6.07 18.23
C GLU A 94 7.66 -5.10 18.76
N VAL A 95 7.23 -3.94 19.25
CA VAL A 95 8.13 -2.97 19.89
C VAL A 95 8.67 -3.54 21.21
N ALA A 96 7.79 -4.08 22.07
CA ALA A 96 8.20 -4.67 23.34
C ALA A 96 9.13 -5.89 23.18
N ALA A 97 8.92 -6.68 22.12
CA ALA A 97 9.79 -7.80 21.78
C ALA A 97 11.11 -7.39 21.10
N GLY A 98 11.32 -6.10 20.80
CA GLY A 98 12.51 -5.60 20.11
C GLY A 98 12.60 -5.95 18.64
N VAL A 99 11.51 -6.49 18.04
CA VAL A 99 11.42 -6.81 16.61
C VAL A 99 11.42 -5.54 15.78
N VAL A 100 10.74 -4.49 16.27
CA VAL A 100 10.65 -3.19 15.60
C VAL A 100 11.22 -2.09 16.49
N ARG A 101 12.13 -1.28 15.96
CA ARG A 101 12.63 -0.08 16.61
C ARG A 101 11.89 1.14 16.09
N LEU A 102 11.18 1.87 16.94
CA LEU A 102 10.40 3.03 16.50
C LEU A 102 11.23 4.17 15.90
N GLY A 103 12.47 4.35 16.36
CA GLY A 103 13.39 5.37 15.86
C GLY A 103 13.79 5.23 14.38
N GLN A 104 13.44 4.12 13.72
CA GLN A 104 13.67 3.97 12.28
C GLN A 104 12.64 4.73 11.42
N PHE A 105 11.51 5.14 12.01
CA PHE A 105 10.44 5.85 11.32
C PHE A 105 10.58 7.35 11.51
N ARG A 106 10.37 8.10 10.42
CA ARG A 106 10.32 9.57 10.41
C ARG A 106 9.09 10.10 11.11
N ALA A 107 7.98 9.38 11.04
CA ALA A 107 6.74 9.73 11.72
C ALA A 107 5.90 8.49 12.02
N ILE A 108 5.10 8.56 13.08
CA ILE A 108 4.22 7.47 13.52
C ILE A 108 2.80 8.02 13.73
N LEU A 109 1.80 7.32 13.18
CA LEU A 109 0.38 7.56 13.47
C LEU A 109 -0.16 6.48 14.42
N PRO A 110 -0.38 6.77 15.70
CA PRO A 110 -1.10 5.86 16.60
C PRO A 110 -2.58 5.80 16.24
N LEU A 111 -3.17 4.61 16.09
CA LEU A 111 -4.62 4.48 15.86
C LEU A 111 -5.43 4.34 17.16
N ASN A 112 -4.82 3.80 18.21
CA ASN A 112 -5.41 3.62 19.53
C ASN A 112 -4.41 3.71 20.70
N GLY A 113 -3.11 3.90 20.46
CA GLY A 113 -2.04 3.83 21.47
C GLY A 113 -1.28 5.13 21.74
N TRP A 114 -1.98 6.27 21.76
CA TRP A 114 -1.37 7.60 21.92
C TRP A 114 -0.61 7.79 23.23
N HIS A 115 -1.07 7.11 24.28
CA HIS A 115 -0.54 7.25 25.64
C HIS A 115 0.42 6.12 26.01
N ASP A 116 0.79 5.28 25.05
CA ASP A 116 1.76 4.22 25.28
C ASP A 116 3.13 4.85 25.58
N ARG A 117 3.85 4.25 26.54
CA ARG A 117 5.21 4.68 26.88
C ARG A 117 6.12 4.72 25.65
N ALA A 118 5.95 3.78 24.72
CA ALA A 118 6.70 3.75 23.47
C ALA A 118 6.51 5.02 22.62
N MET A 119 5.31 5.61 22.59
CA MET A 119 5.06 6.87 21.88
C MET A 119 5.66 8.07 22.60
N THR A 120 5.64 8.05 23.94
CA THR A 120 6.29 9.07 24.77
C THR A 120 7.80 9.04 24.55
N ASP A 121 8.42 7.87 24.62
CA ASP A 121 9.86 7.67 24.41
C ASP A 121 10.25 8.06 22.97
N TYR A 122 9.47 7.68 21.96
CA TYR A 122 9.72 8.07 20.57
C TYR A 122 9.71 9.60 20.38
N THR A 123 8.74 10.29 20.97
CA THR A 123 8.64 11.76 20.91
C THR A 123 9.82 12.42 21.63
N ALA A 124 10.23 11.90 22.79
CA ALA A 124 11.35 12.42 23.57
C ALA A 124 12.69 12.36 22.81
N HIS A 125 12.83 11.43 21.86
CA HIS A 125 14.01 11.29 20.99
C HIS A 125 13.86 12.02 19.64
N GLY A 126 12.93 12.98 19.54
CA GLY A 126 12.73 13.81 18.34
C GLY A 126 11.83 13.19 17.26
N GLY A 127 11.17 12.08 17.56
CA GLY A 127 10.19 11.47 16.66
C GLY A 127 8.92 12.29 16.50
N HIS A 128 8.25 12.15 15.34
CA HIS A 128 7.01 12.86 15.03
C HIS A 128 5.78 11.97 15.20
N VAL A 129 5.02 12.17 16.28
CA VAL A 129 3.73 11.53 16.47
C VAL A 129 2.64 12.36 15.79
N LEU A 130 1.98 11.77 14.79
CA LEU A 130 0.95 12.39 13.96
C LEU A 130 -0.40 12.18 14.58
N ASN A 131 -1.32 13.16 14.49
CA ASN A 131 -2.70 13.09 14.99
C ASN A 131 -3.76 12.65 13.96
N HIS A 132 -3.44 12.76 12.66
CA HIS A 132 -4.35 12.39 11.56
C HIS A 132 -3.61 11.77 10.38
N ALA A 133 -4.25 10.81 9.70
CA ALA A 133 -3.64 10.10 8.57
C ALA A 133 -3.20 11.01 7.42
N ALA A 134 -3.90 12.13 7.18
CA ALA A 134 -3.52 13.09 6.14
C ALA A 134 -2.14 13.72 6.35
N GLN A 135 -1.58 13.65 7.57
CA GLN A 135 -0.23 14.15 7.85
C GLN A 135 0.87 13.19 7.39
N LEU A 136 0.57 11.92 7.16
CA LEU A 136 1.56 10.93 6.70
C LEU A 136 2.21 11.36 5.37
N THR A 137 1.45 12.06 4.51
CA THR A 137 1.94 12.54 3.20
C THR A 137 3.04 13.59 3.31
N LYS A 138 3.24 14.21 4.48
CA LYS A 138 4.37 15.11 4.74
C LYS A 138 5.70 14.37 4.93
N TYR A 139 5.64 13.09 5.28
CA TYR A 139 6.81 12.29 5.67
C TYR A 139 7.09 11.12 4.72
N ALA A 140 6.08 10.68 3.96
CA ALA A 140 6.25 9.79 2.81
C ALA A 140 5.37 10.25 1.63
N PRO A 141 5.92 10.35 0.41
CA PRO A 141 5.12 10.58 -0.78
C PRO A 141 4.23 9.38 -1.09
N ALA A 142 3.08 9.64 -1.73
CA ALA A 142 2.28 8.59 -2.35
C ALA A 142 3.09 7.96 -3.50
N TYR A 143 2.96 6.66 -3.74
CA TYR A 143 3.50 6.00 -4.93
C TYR A 143 2.53 6.10 -6.13
N LEU A 144 1.24 6.34 -5.87
CA LEU A 144 0.23 6.53 -6.91
C LEU A 144 -0.78 7.61 -6.51
N THR A 145 -1.30 8.33 -7.49
CA THR A 145 -2.54 9.09 -7.35
C THR A 145 -3.46 8.79 -8.53
N PHE A 146 -4.76 8.70 -8.24
CA PHE A 146 -5.78 8.49 -9.26
C PHE A 146 -6.54 9.79 -9.48
N ALA A 147 -6.71 10.20 -10.73
CA ALA A 147 -7.69 11.22 -11.05
C ALA A 147 -9.09 10.75 -10.64
N PRO A 148 -9.98 11.68 -10.21
CA PRO A 148 -11.38 11.36 -9.95
C PRO A 148 -11.99 10.59 -11.14
N SER A 149 -12.84 9.62 -10.84
CA SER A 149 -13.64 8.91 -11.84
C SER A 149 -15.11 8.89 -11.40
N ASP A 150 -16.03 8.69 -12.34
CA ASP A 150 -17.49 8.75 -12.12
C ASP A 150 -18.07 7.54 -11.35
N GLY A 151 -17.25 6.88 -10.53
CA GLY A 151 -17.68 5.89 -9.55
C GLY A 151 -16.78 4.66 -9.41
N GLY A 152 -15.83 4.44 -10.31
CA GLY A 152 -14.88 3.34 -10.20
C GLY A 152 -13.80 3.61 -9.15
N ARG A 153 -13.26 2.53 -8.57
CA ARG A 153 -12.14 2.61 -7.63
C ARG A 153 -11.12 1.54 -7.95
N VAL A 154 -9.86 1.90 -7.72
CA VAL A 154 -8.70 1.05 -8.00
C VAL A 154 -7.91 0.90 -6.72
N GLU A 155 -7.51 -0.33 -6.43
CA GLU A 155 -6.50 -0.61 -5.41
C GLU A 155 -5.17 -0.88 -6.09
N ALA A 156 -4.09 -0.40 -5.50
CA ALA A 156 -2.78 -0.42 -6.11
C ALA A 156 -1.73 -0.86 -5.10
N THR A 157 -0.95 -1.89 -5.43
CA THR A 157 0.14 -2.38 -4.60
C THR A 157 1.45 -2.40 -5.39
N PRO A 158 2.44 -1.59 -4.99
CA PRO A 158 3.74 -1.60 -5.63
C PRO A 158 4.64 -2.73 -5.10
N THR A 159 5.59 -3.13 -5.93
CA THR A 159 6.76 -3.93 -5.55
C THR A 159 7.97 -3.35 -6.25
N VAL A 160 9.07 -3.18 -5.54
CA VAL A 160 10.28 -2.53 -6.03
C VAL A 160 11.41 -3.54 -5.96
N ASN A 161 12.22 -3.60 -7.02
CA ASN A 161 13.37 -4.49 -7.00
C ASN A 161 14.42 -3.99 -6.00
N ARG A 162 15.30 -4.90 -5.57
CA ARG A 162 16.34 -4.59 -4.57
C ARG A 162 17.27 -3.44 -5.00
N ALA A 163 17.43 -3.23 -6.30
CA ALA A 163 18.29 -2.19 -6.85
C ALA A 163 17.58 -0.83 -7.01
N ALA A 164 16.31 -0.66 -6.60
CA ALA A 164 15.56 0.58 -6.74
C ALA A 164 15.48 1.13 -8.19
N ARG A 165 15.61 0.27 -9.19
CA ARG A 165 15.63 0.64 -10.62
C ARG A 165 14.49 0.03 -11.43
N MET A 166 13.64 -0.77 -10.79
CA MET A 166 12.48 -1.39 -11.41
C MET A 166 11.37 -1.53 -10.38
N ALA A 167 10.14 -1.35 -10.80
CA ALA A 167 8.98 -1.64 -9.98
C ALA A 167 7.91 -2.41 -10.75
N TRP A 168 7.06 -3.11 -10.03
CA TRP A 168 5.77 -3.60 -10.47
C TRP A 168 4.69 -2.81 -9.74
N ILE A 169 3.59 -2.52 -10.42
CA ILE A 169 2.38 -2.00 -9.80
C ILE A 169 1.25 -2.94 -10.16
N THR A 170 0.74 -3.63 -9.16
CA THR A 170 -0.48 -4.44 -9.26
C THR A 170 -1.67 -3.53 -9.04
N LEU A 171 -2.60 -3.48 -10.00
CA LEU A 171 -3.81 -2.69 -9.97
C LEU A 171 -5.02 -3.62 -10.04
N SER A 172 -5.98 -3.44 -9.14
CA SER A 172 -7.24 -4.17 -9.17
C SER A 172 -8.43 -3.22 -9.21
N GLY A 173 -9.45 -3.58 -10.00
CA GLY A 173 -10.73 -2.88 -9.97
C GLY A 173 -11.56 -3.35 -8.77
N TRP A 174 -11.95 -2.44 -7.89
CA TRP A 174 -12.64 -2.79 -6.64
C TRP A 174 -14.03 -3.39 -6.89
N GLN A 175 -14.36 -4.44 -6.10
CA GLN A 175 -15.64 -5.09 -5.79
C GLN A 175 -16.63 -5.31 -6.95
N PRO A 176 -17.08 -6.57 -7.15
CA PRO A 176 -18.22 -6.87 -8.01
C PRO A 176 -19.45 -5.99 -7.72
N GLY A 177 -19.99 -5.37 -8.76
CA GLY A 177 -21.11 -4.42 -8.68
C GLY A 177 -20.68 -2.94 -8.63
N ALA A 178 -19.39 -2.64 -8.51
CA ALA A 178 -18.89 -1.28 -8.70
C ALA A 178 -18.91 -0.87 -10.18
N ARG A 179 -18.77 0.43 -10.46
CA ARG A 179 -18.57 0.92 -11.82
C ARG A 179 -17.10 0.68 -12.25
N PRO A 180 -16.82 0.46 -13.55
CA PRO A 180 -15.46 0.46 -14.04
C PRO A 180 -14.75 1.77 -13.72
N TYR A 181 -13.46 1.70 -13.39
CA TYR A 181 -12.63 2.90 -13.33
C TYR A 181 -12.16 3.25 -14.74
N ALA A 182 -12.34 4.52 -15.12
CA ALA A 182 -11.79 5.10 -16.33
C ALA A 182 -11.24 6.49 -15.99
N GLY A 183 -9.92 6.66 -16.10
CA GLY A 183 -9.26 7.89 -15.68
C GLY A 183 -7.76 7.86 -15.95
N VAL A 184 -7.01 8.58 -15.13
CA VAL A 184 -5.55 8.66 -15.22
C VAL A 184 -4.95 8.25 -13.88
N ALA A 185 -4.04 7.30 -13.92
CA ALA A 185 -3.13 7.02 -12.81
C ALA A 185 -1.86 7.85 -12.98
N THR A 186 -1.42 8.50 -11.91
CA THR A 186 -0.11 9.17 -11.84
C THR A 186 0.76 8.39 -10.89
N ILE A 187 1.85 7.85 -11.41
CA ILE A 187 2.87 7.13 -10.65
C ILE A 187 3.91 8.15 -10.21
N HIS A 188 4.26 8.13 -8.92
CA HIS A 188 5.30 8.98 -8.35
C HIS A 188 6.53 8.12 -8.10
N LEU A 189 7.60 8.36 -8.84
CA LEU A 189 8.79 7.51 -8.83
C LEU A 189 9.53 7.59 -7.49
N ASN A 190 9.56 8.77 -6.88
CA ASN A 190 10.09 8.97 -5.53
C ASN A 190 9.25 8.28 -4.44
N GLY A 191 7.92 8.20 -4.61
CA GLY A 191 7.01 7.45 -3.73
C GLY A 191 7.21 5.93 -3.80
N LEU A 192 7.66 5.43 -4.96
CA LEU A 192 8.14 4.07 -5.11
C LEU A 192 9.56 3.88 -4.54
N GLY A 193 10.27 4.95 -4.23
CA GLY A 193 11.69 4.87 -3.84
C GLY A 193 12.58 4.39 -4.99
N LEU A 194 12.22 4.70 -6.24
CA LEU A 194 13.09 4.45 -7.39
C LEU A 194 14.18 5.52 -7.47
N ASP A 195 15.36 5.12 -7.95
CA ASP A 195 16.46 6.04 -8.24
C ASP A 195 16.02 7.11 -9.25
N PRO A 196 16.58 8.33 -9.20
CA PRO A 196 16.32 9.34 -10.22
C PRO A 196 16.70 8.85 -11.63
N GLY A 197 15.80 9.04 -12.60
CA GLY A 197 16.06 8.64 -13.99
C GLY A 197 14.83 8.69 -14.87
N HIS A 198 15.00 8.34 -16.13
CA HIS A 198 13.88 8.17 -17.05
C HIS A 198 13.31 6.76 -16.96
N TYR A 199 11.99 6.65 -16.94
CA TYR A 199 11.29 5.37 -16.82
C TYR A 199 10.19 5.26 -17.87
N HIS A 200 9.89 4.02 -18.27
CA HIS A 200 8.77 3.69 -19.12
C HIS A 200 7.97 2.54 -18.50
N ILE A 201 6.76 2.32 -19.01
CA ILE A 201 5.81 1.38 -18.44
C ILE A 201 5.46 0.32 -19.47
N MET A 202 5.50 -0.93 -19.04
CA MET A 202 5.12 -2.09 -19.83
C MET A 202 3.93 -2.77 -19.16
N ASN A 203 2.97 -3.25 -19.95
CA ASN A 203 1.97 -4.18 -19.48
C ASN A 203 2.67 -5.52 -19.18
N ALA A 204 2.63 -5.98 -17.93
CA ALA A 204 3.34 -7.19 -17.52
C ALA A 204 2.76 -8.47 -18.13
N ALA A 205 1.47 -8.47 -18.50
CA ALA A 205 0.80 -9.61 -19.10
C ALA A 205 1.10 -9.72 -20.60
N THR A 206 1.13 -8.60 -21.33
CA THR A 206 1.31 -8.60 -22.79
C THR A 206 2.73 -8.29 -23.24
N GLY A 207 3.57 -7.74 -22.36
CA GLY A 207 4.91 -7.27 -22.72
C GLY A 207 4.92 -6.05 -23.64
N GLN A 208 3.78 -5.36 -23.79
CA GLN A 208 3.67 -4.18 -24.65
C GLN A 208 3.90 -2.88 -23.86
N PRO A 209 4.52 -1.87 -24.47
CA PRO A 209 4.64 -0.55 -23.85
C PRO A 209 3.26 0.07 -23.67
N ILE A 210 3.07 0.72 -22.52
CA ILE A 210 1.88 1.51 -22.22
C ILE A 210 2.23 2.96 -22.52
N ALA A 211 1.47 3.57 -23.43
CA ALA A 211 1.61 4.99 -23.71
C ALA A 211 1.30 5.80 -22.45
N GLY A 212 2.30 6.57 -22.02
CA GLY A 212 2.20 7.50 -20.91
C GLY A 212 2.96 8.77 -21.24
N PHE A 213 2.69 9.81 -20.47
CA PHE A 213 3.41 11.08 -20.55
C PHE A 213 3.78 11.51 -19.14
N GLY A 214 4.94 12.13 -18.97
CA GLY A 214 5.49 12.30 -17.64
C GLY A 214 6.60 13.33 -17.57
N THR A 215 6.94 13.66 -16.33
CA THR A 215 8.17 14.37 -15.97
C THR A 215 9.20 13.34 -15.48
N PRO A 216 10.46 13.73 -15.22
CA PRO A 216 11.44 12.80 -14.64
C PRO A 216 11.00 12.15 -13.31
N ASP A 217 10.07 12.75 -12.57
CA ASP A 217 9.62 12.26 -11.26
C ASP A 217 8.26 11.54 -11.30
N GLN A 218 7.52 11.65 -12.41
CA GLN A 218 6.14 11.16 -12.50
C GLN A 218 5.79 10.60 -13.87
N LEU A 219 5.02 9.52 -13.88
CA LEU A 219 4.46 8.93 -15.10
C LEU A 219 2.93 8.96 -15.04
N ARG A 220 2.28 9.56 -16.03
CA ARG A 220 0.82 9.61 -16.14
C ARG A 220 0.35 8.64 -17.21
N VAL A 221 -0.60 7.79 -16.83
CA VAL A 221 -1.07 6.66 -17.65
C VAL A 221 -2.59 6.64 -17.69
N PRO A 222 -3.22 6.63 -18.88
CA PRO A 222 -4.63 6.32 -19.01
C PRO A 222 -4.92 4.93 -18.45
N LEU A 223 -5.85 4.84 -17.51
CA LEU A 223 -6.22 3.60 -16.85
C LEU A 223 -7.70 3.31 -17.07
N ARG A 224 -7.97 2.11 -17.58
CA ARG A 224 -9.31 1.51 -17.62
C ARG A 224 -9.23 0.14 -16.97
N ILE A 225 -10.04 -0.09 -15.95
CA ILE A 225 -10.07 -1.37 -15.24
C ILE A 225 -11.50 -1.66 -14.77
N ALA A 226 -12.03 -2.84 -15.12
CA ALA A 226 -13.37 -3.24 -14.68
C ALA A 226 -13.30 -3.85 -13.26
N PRO A 227 -14.44 -3.91 -12.54
CA PRO A 227 -14.49 -4.59 -11.25
C PRO A 227 -14.09 -6.06 -11.41
N GLY A 228 -13.20 -6.56 -10.56
CA GLY A 228 -12.71 -7.94 -10.65
C GLY A 228 -11.52 -8.16 -11.58
N ASP A 229 -11.13 -7.15 -12.37
CA ASP A 229 -9.96 -7.24 -13.24
C ASP A 229 -8.65 -7.00 -12.46
N LEU A 230 -7.57 -7.55 -13.02
CA LEU A 230 -6.19 -7.30 -12.60
C LEU A 230 -5.40 -6.73 -13.77
N LEU A 231 -4.68 -5.65 -13.51
CA LEU A 231 -3.59 -5.19 -14.36
C LEU A 231 -2.31 -5.23 -13.56
N VAL A 232 -1.21 -5.60 -14.22
CA VAL A 232 0.12 -5.48 -13.64
C VAL A 232 0.97 -4.65 -14.59
N TRP A 233 1.53 -3.58 -14.08
CA TRP A 233 2.44 -2.71 -14.81
C TRP A 233 3.86 -2.97 -14.34
N ARG A 234 4.81 -3.00 -15.28
CA ARG A 234 6.25 -3.00 -15.02
C ARG A 234 6.81 -1.63 -15.35
N ILE A 235 7.47 -1.01 -14.37
CA ILE A 235 8.16 0.26 -14.52
C ILE A 235 9.64 -0.07 -14.68
N LEU A 236 10.19 0.28 -15.84
CA LEU A 236 11.53 -0.08 -16.27
C LEU A 236 12.33 1.19 -16.59
N PRO A 237 13.66 1.19 -16.40
CA PRO A 237 14.48 2.32 -16.79
C PRO A 237 14.40 2.48 -18.31
N GLY A 238 14.23 3.70 -18.79
CA GLY A 238 14.30 4.08 -20.20
C GLY A 238 15.74 4.13 -20.72
N PRO A 239 15.94 4.15 -22.05
CA PRO A 239 17.22 4.52 -22.62
C PRO A 239 17.61 5.92 -22.13
N GLY A 240 18.85 6.05 -21.65
CA GLY A 240 19.44 7.32 -21.19
C GLY A 240 19.93 8.18 -22.35
#